data_AF-A0AAN4YAC1-F1
#
_entry.id   AF-A0AAN4YAC1-F1
#
_cell.length_a   1.000
_cell.length_b   1.000
_cell.length_c   1.000
_cell.angle_alpha   90.00
_cell.angle_beta   90.00
_cell.angle_gamma   90.00
#
_symmetry.space_group_name_H-M   'P 1'
#
loop_
_entity.id
_entity.type
_entity.pdbx_description
1 polymer ?
#
loop_
_entity_poly.entity_id
_entity_poly.type
_entity_poly.pdbx_seq_one_letter_code
_entity_poly.pdbx_strand_id
1 'polypeptide(L)'
;MRYEVYRHKDASDEEFNLISDMYKRIMSEDKYLCIHTQKNLNAGVFVNGQLHPEMEKGPLHFQKTVREVVTEHNKKEDAAGHEIWPAQRSAPQDSTVSQDTFSFPTPVDSYTEKDDLKDSLNANLATAIAV
;
A
#
# COMPACT_ATOMS: atom_id res chain seq x y z
N MET A 1 -4.94 -2.35 -2.96
CA MET A 1 -3.76 -2.93 -3.64
C MET A 1 -3.99 -2.89 -5.12
N ARG A 2 -2.95 -2.54 -5.88
CA ARG A 2 -2.92 -2.63 -7.34
C ARG A 2 -1.94 -3.74 -7.71
N TYR A 3 -2.30 -4.57 -8.68
CA TYR A 3 -1.43 -5.61 -9.20
C TYR A 3 -1.68 -5.78 -10.70
N GLU A 4 -0.66 -6.29 -11.37
CA GLU A 4 -0.66 -6.62 -12.79
C GLU A 4 -0.23 -8.08 -12.89
N VAL A 5 -0.98 -8.90 -13.63
CA VAL A 5 -0.67 -10.33 -13.81
C VAL A 5 -0.15 -10.52 -15.22
N TYR A 6 1.07 -11.00 -15.32
CA TYR A 6 1.75 -11.24 -16.59
C TYR A 6 1.73 -12.73 -16.91
N ARG A 7 1.52 -13.08 -18.18
CA ARG A 7 1.57 -14.46 -18.68
C ARG A 7 2.46 -14.59 -19.90
N HIS A 8 2.94 -15.79 -20.17
CA HIS A 8 3.63 -16.09 -21.41
C HIS A 8 2.68 -15.91 -22.60
N LYS A 9 3.20 -15.43 -23.74
CA LYS A 9 2.41 -15.14 -24.96
C LYS A 9 1.65 -16.35 -25.51
N ASP A 10 2.16 -17.54 -25.26
CA ASP A 10 1.61 -18.80 -25.78
C ASP A 10 0.77 -19.56 -24.73
N ALA A 11 0.57 -18.98 -23.53
CA ALA A 11 -0.26 -19.59 -22.49
C ALA A 11 -1.75 -19.46 -22.84
N SER A 12 -2.52 -20.52 -22.63
CA SER A 12 -3.96 -20.48 -22.86
C SER A 12 -4.67 -19.58 -21.84
N ASP A 13 -5.88 -19.12 -22.18
CA ASP A 13 -6.72 -18.38 -21.25
C ASP A 13 -7.13 -19.22 -20.03
N GLU A 14 -7.35 -20.52 -20.23
CA GLU A 14 -7.73 -21.44 -19.16
C GLU A 14 -6.62 -21.58 -18.11
N GLU A 15 -5.40 -21.90 -18.54
CA GLU A 15 -4.24 -22.01 -17.65
C GLU A 15 -3.94 -20.70 -16.94
N PHE A 16 -4.09 -19.58 -17.65
CA PHE A 16 -3.90 -18.26 -17.06
C PHE A 16 -4.95 -17.95 -16.00
N ASN A 17 -6.24 -18.13 -16.31
CA ASN A 17 -7.33 -17.79 -15.40
C ASN A 17 -7.30 -18.66 -14.15
N LEU A 18 -6.97 -19.95 -14.29
CA LEU A 18 -6.80 -20.86 -13.14
C LEU A 18 -5.84 -20.29 -12.09
N ILE A 19 -4.67 -19.82 -12.53
CA ILE A 19 -3.65 -19.26 -11.64
C ILE A 19 -4.04 -17.84 -11.19
N SER A 20 -4.44 -16.99 -12.13
CA SER A 20 -4.80 -15.59 -11.89
C SER A 20 -5.90 -15.49 -10.84
N ASP A 21 -6.98 -16.25 -10.95
CA ASP A 21 -8.13 -16.14 -10.04
C ASP A 21 -7.79 -16.64 -8.63
N MET A 22 -6.94 -17.67 -8.52
CA MET A 22 -6.38 -18.08 -7.23
C MET A 22 -5.58 -16.94 -6.58
N TYR A 23 -4.67 -16.30 -7.32
CA TYR A 23 -3.89 -15.18 -6.80
C TYR A 23 -4.78 -13.98 -6.42
N LYS A 24 -5.77 -13.63 -7.23
CA LYS A 24 -6.72 -12.55 -6.91
C LYS A 24 -7.41 -12.79 -5.57
N ARG A 25 -7.86 -14.03 -5.32
CA ARG A 25 -8.46 -14.41 -4.04
C ARG A 25 -7.48 -14.26 -2.88
N ILE A 26 -6.29 -14.84 -2.98
CA ILE A 26 -5.25 -14.76 -1.93
C ILE A 26 -4.91 -13.29 -1.62
N MET A 27 -4.72 -12.47 -2.65
CA MET A 27 -4.45 -11.04 -2.47
C MET A 27 -5.63 -10.31 -1.78
N SER A 28 -6.88 -10.70 -2.06
CA SER A 28 -8.03 -10.11 -1.37
C SER A 28 -8.06 -10.47 0.12
N GLU A 29 -7.69 -11.70 0.47
CA GLU A 29 -7.57 -12.18 1.85
C GLU A 29 -6.43 -11.43 2.58
N ASP A 30 -5.25 -11.33 1.98
CA ASP A 30 -4.11 -10.60 2.54
C ASP A 30 -4.42 -9.11 2.76
N LYS A 31 -5.15 -8.47 1.82
CA LYS A 31 -5.61 -7.08 1.99
C LYS A 31 -6.42 -6.93 3.27
N TYR A 32 -7.36 -7.86 3.52
CA TYR A 32 -8.20 -7.83 4.70
C TYR A 32 -7.36 -7.98 5.98
N LEU A 33 -6.39 -8.90 6.01
CA LEU A 33 -5.47 -9.10 7.13
C LEU A 33 -4.63 -7.85 7.42
N CYS A 34 -4.08 -7.20 6.40
CA CYS A 34 -3.29 -5.97 6.56
C CYS A 34 -4.15 -4.82 7.11
N ILE A 35 -5.37 -4.63 6.60
CA ILE A 35 -6.26 -3.56 7.07
C ILE A 35 -6.59 -3.73 8.55
N HIS A 36 -6.92 -4.94 8.99
CA HIS A 36 -7.27 -5.19 10.40
C HIS A 36 -6.05 -5.10 11.31
N THR A 37 -4.89 -5.57 10.85
CA THR A 37 -3.63 -5.36 11.56
C THR A 37 -3.36 -3.86 11.75
N GLN A 38 -3.53 -3.04 10.70
CA GLN A 38 -3.35 -1.59 10.81
C GLN A 38 -4.34 -0.95 11.80
N LYS A 39 -5.61 -1.37 11.80
CA LYS A 39 -6.60 -0.90 12.79
C LYS A 39 -6.14 -1.22 14.22
N ASN A 40 -5.61 -2.42 14.45
CA ASN A 40 -5.09 -2.82 15.77
C ASN A 40 -3.84 -2.03 16.17
N LEU A 41 -2.93 -1.74 15.23
CA LEU A 41 -1.77 -0.88 15.48
C LEU A 41 -2.21 0.54 15.85
N ASN A 42 -3.21 1.08 15.15
CA ASN A 42 -3.76 2.42 15.43
C ASN A 42 -4.42 2.52 16.81
N ALA A 43 -4.90 1.40 17.37
CA ALA A 43 -5.43 1.37 18.73
C ALA A 43 -4.34 1.57 19.80
N GLY A 44 -3.06 1.47 19.44
CA GLY A 44 -1.92 1.81 20.32
C GLY A 44 -1.61 0.79 21.42
N VAL A 45 -2.34 -0.33 21.48
CA VAL A 45 -2.11 -1.39 22.48
C VAL A 45 -0.86 -2.22 22.14
N PHE A 46 -0.57 -2.38 20.84
CA PHE A 46 0.62 -3.07 20.38
C PHE A 46 1.78 -2.09 20.18
N VAL A 47 2.90 -2.31 20.89
CA VAL A 47 4.09 -1.46 20.81
C VAL A 47 5.22 -2.16 20.05
N ASN A 48 5.55 -3.39 20.46
CA ASN A 48 6.55 -4.23 19.81
C ASN A 48 6.25 -5.70 20.08
N GLY A 49 6.55 -6.56 19.11
CA GLY A 49 6.43 -8.01 19.22
C GLY A 49 7.68 -8.68 18.68
N GLN A 50 8.05 -9.83 19.25
CA GLN A 50 9.12 -10.64 18.67
C GLN A 50 8.55 -11.42 17.48
N LEU A 51 9.22 -11.30 16.33
CA LEU A 51 8.93 -12.12 15.16
C LEU A 51 9.57 -13.50 15.33
N HIS A 52 8.93 -14.51 14.76
CA HIS A 52 9.39 -15.87 14.79
C HIS A 52 10.72 -16.01 14.01
N PRO A 53 11.80 -16.50 14.65
CA PRO A 53 13.15 -16.44 14.07
C PRO A 53 13.32 -17.27 12.79
N GLU A 54 12.54 -18.34 12.63
CA GLU A 54 12.63 -19.21 11.44
C GLU A 54 11.62 -18.90 10.35
N MET A 55 10.35 -18.68 10.71
CA MET A 55 9.23 -18.50 9.79
C MET A 55 9.08 -17.06 9.28
N GLU A 56 9.65 -16.07 9.97
CA GLU A 56 9.48 -14.64 9.64
C GLU A 56 10.80 -13.95 9.27
N LYS A 57 11.74 -14.72 8.68
CA LYS A 57 13.01 -14.17 8.17
C LYS A 57 12.82 -13.08 7.12
N GLY A 58 11.80 -13.22 6.26
CA GLY A 58 11.45 -12.21 5.26
C GLY A 58 11.07 -10.86 5.88
N PRO A 59 10.03 -10.81 6.74
CA PRO A 59 9.68 -9.61 7.48
C PRO A 59 10.84 -9.01 8.29
N LEU A 60 11.65 -9.84 8.96
CA LEU A 60 12.84 -9.39 9.70
C LEU A 60 13.86 -8.68 8.78
N HIS A 61 14.15 -9.27 7.62
CA HIS A 61 15.05 -8.68 6.65
C HIS A 61 14.49 -7.35 6.11
N PHE A 62 13.20 -7.33 5.75
CA PHE A 62 12.54 -6.12 5.26
C PHE A 62 12.57 -4.97 6.28
N GLN A 63 12.21 -5.25 7.54
CA GLN A 63 12.26 -4.27 8.63
C GLN A 63 13.66 -3.71 8.85
N LYS A 64 14.69 -4.57 8.77
CA LYS A 64 16.09 -4.17 8.85
C LYS A 64 16.47 -3.23 7.71
N THR A 65 16.19 -3.61 6.47
CA THR A 65 16.52 -2.81 5.28
C THR A 65 15.84 -1.45 5.29
N VAL A 66 14.56 -1.39 5.64
CA VAL A 66 13.83 -0.11 5.76
C VAL A 66 14.50 0.81 6.78
N ARG A 67 14.85 0.28 7.96
CA ARG A 67 15.56 1.05 9.00
C ARG A 67 16.91 1.57 8.49
N GLU A 68 17.68 0.73 7.82
CA GLU A 68 18.99 1.11 7.27
C GLU A 68 18.82 2.25 6.24
N VAL A 69 17.95 2.08 5.25
CA VAL A 69 17.73 3.09 4.20
C VAL A 69 17.26 4.44 4.77
N VAL A 70 16.30 4.42 5.69
CA VAL A 70 15.77 5.66 6.30
C VAL A 70 16.84 6.37 7.14
N THR A 71 17.58 5.62 7.96
CA THR A 71 18.62 6.22 8.82
C THR A 71 19.83 6.70 8.02
N GLU A 72 20.19 6.01 6.93
CA GLU A 72 21.22 6.49 6.01
C GLU A 72 20.81 7.75 5.26
N HIS A 73 19.54 7.85 4.84
CA HIS A 73 19.02 9.06 4.21
C HIS A 73 19.06 10.24 5.17
N ASN A 74 18.55 10.07 6.40
CA ASN A 74 18.58 11.11 7.42
C ASN A 74 20.01 11.61 7.71
N LYS A 75 21.01 10.72 7.79
CA LYS A 75 22.42 11.13 7.94
C LYS A 75 22.94 11.97 6.78
N LYS A 76 22.46 11.73 5.55
CA LYS A 76 22.84 12.54 4.38
C LYS A 76 22.23 13.93 4.46
N GLU A 77 20.98 14.04 4.90
CA GLU A 77 20.31 15.32 5.10
C GLU A 77 20.98 16.13 6.22
N ASP A 78 21.32 15.49 7.33
CA ASP A 78 22.08 16.12 8.43
C ASP A 78 23.43 16.67 7.95
N ALA A 79 24.14 15.90 7.11
CA ALA A 79 25.41 16.33 6.53
C ALA A 79 25.26 17.45 5.48
N ALA A 80 24.13 17.49 4.77
CA ALA A 80 23.80 18.55 3.81
C ALA A 80 23.28 19.83 4.51
N GLY A 81 22.77 19.72 5.73
CA GLY A 81 22.14 20.81 6.47
C GLY A 81 20.75 21.20 5.94
N HIS A 82 20.16 20.38 5.08
CA HIS A 82 18.82 20.57 4.54
C HIS A 82 18.21 19.23 4.10
N GLU A 83 16.89 19.19 3.98
CA GLU A 83 16.16 18.02 3.46
C GLU A 83 16.50 17.78 1.99
N ILE A 84 16.64 16.51 1.61
CA ILE A 84 16.94 16.10 0.24
C ILE A 84 15.65 15.60 -0.40
N TRP A 85 15.12 16.37 -1.36
CA TRP A 85 13.88 16.05 -2.08
C TRP A 85 14.17 15.61 -3.53
N PRO A 86 14.27 14.30 -3.84
CA PRO A 86 14.69 13.84 -5.17
C PRO A 86 13.72 14.25 -6.29
N ALA A 87 12.44 14.43 -5.96
CA ALA A 87 11.40 14.83 -6.91
C ALA A 87 11.26 16.35 -7.06
N GLN A 88 11.90 17.16 -6.21
CA GLN A 88 11.80 18.61 -6.28
C GLN A 88 12.67 19.11 -7.42
N ARG A 89 12.05 19.80 -8.38
CA ARG A 89 12.80 20.49 -9.43
C ARG A 89 13.52 21.68 -8.79
N SER A 90 14.85 21.70 -8.89
CA SER A 90 15.64 22.88 -8.55
C SER A 90 15.32 23.98 -9.57
N ALA A 91 14.65 25.05 -9.14
CA ALA A 91 14.50 26.22 -9.99
C ALA A 91 15.87 26.92 -10.13
N PRO A 92 16.23 27.46 -11.32
CA PRO A 92 17.41 28.30 -11.45
C PRO A 92 17.31 29.52 -10.53
N GLN A 93 18.39 29.88 -9.84
CA GLN A 93 18.41 30.93 -8.81
C GLN A 93 18.07 32.36 -9.30
N ASP A 94 17.93 32.58 -10.62
CA ASP A 94 17.68 33.91 -11.21
C ASP A 94 16.28 34.08 -11.85
N SER A 95 15.34 33.16 -11.66
CA SER A 95 13.96 33.40 -12.07
C SER A 95 13.13 33.91 -10.90
N THR A 96 12.60 35.13 -11.00
CA THR A 96 11.47 35.60 -10.18
C THR A 96 10.28 34.68 -10.42
N VAL A 97 10.15 33.64 -9.61
CA VAL A 97 9.02 32.71 -9.64
C VAL A 97 7.88 33.35 -8.85
N SER A 98 6.81 33.74 -9.53
CA SER A 98 5.53 34.07 -8.90
C SER A 98 5.08 32.88 -8.05
N GLN A 99 4.77 33.14 -6.78
CA GLN A 99 4.23 32.15 -5.85
C GLN A 99 2.80 31.75 -6.28
N ASP A 100 2.68 30.87 -7.26
CA ASP A 100 1.53 29.98 -7.33
C ASP A 100 1.82 28.81 -6.41
N THR A 101 1.48 28.99 -5.12
CA THR A 101 1.50 27.96 -4.08
C THR A 101 0.62 26.79 -4.50
N PHE A 102 1.22 25.75 -5.06
CA PHE A 102 0.58 24.46 -5.18
C PHE A 102 0.58 23.79 -3.80
N SER A 103 -0.52 23.97 -3.06
CA SER A 103 -0.72 23.29 -1.78
C SER A 103 -0.93 21.80 -2.04
N PHE A 104 -0.03 20.95 -1.52
CA PHE A 104 -0.27 19.51 -1.49
C PHE A 104 -1.33 19.22 -0.41
N PRO A 105 -2.33 18.36 -0.69
CA PRO A 105 -3.29 17.94 0.32
C PRO A 105 -2.56 17.25 1.47
N THR A 106 -2.67 17.80 2.68
CA THR A 106 -2.24 17.13 3.89
C THR A 106 -3.12 15.90 4.14
N PRO A 107 -2.60 14.75 4.64
CA PRO A 107 -3.36 13.52 4.83
C PRO A 107 -4.50 13.54 5.88
N VAL A 108 -4.98 14.73 6.29
CA VAL A 108 -6.03 14.87 7.32
C VAL A 108 -7.44 14.93 6.73
N ASP A 109 -7.61 14.83 5.42
CA ASP A 109 -8.93 14.58 4.84
C ASP A 109 -9.31 13.12 5.10
N SER A 110 -10.26 12.96 6.02
CA SER A 110 -10.83 11.68 6.41
C SER A 110 -11.29 10.90 5.17
N TYR A 111 -10.63 9.76 4.92
CA TYR A 111 -11.17 8.75 4.03
C TYR A 111 -12.51 8.28 4.59
N THR A 112 -13.59 8.79 4.02
CA THR A 112 -14.89 8.14 4.13
C THR A 112 -14.88 6.99 3.14
N GLU A 113 -14.63 5.77 3.63
CA GLU A 113 -14.91 4.56 2.85
C GLU A 113 -16.41 4.60 2.47
N LYS A 114 -16.71 4.86 1.19
CA LYS A 114 -17.98 4.42 0.64
C LYS A 114 -17.89 2.90 0.51
N ASP A 115 -18.68 2.22 1.33
CA ASP A 115 -18.83 0.77 1.33
C ASP A 115 -19.68 0.38 0.11
N ASP A 116 -19.09 0.47 -1.08
CA ASP A 116 -19.72 0.16 -2.37
C ASP A 116 -20.22 -1.30 -2.46
N LEU A 117 -19.83 -2.15 -1.50
CA LEU A 117 -20.27 -3.54 -1.41
C LEU A 117 -21.75 -3.66 -0.99
N LYS A 118 -22.26 -2.75 -0.15
CA LYS A 118 -23.66 -2.79 0.33
C LYS A 118 -24.66 -2.38 -0.75
N ASP A 119 -24.28 -1.49 -1.64
CA ASP A 119 -25.15 -1.05 -2.74
C ASP A 119 -25.33 -2.15 -3.80
N SER A 120 -24.35 -3.07 -3.92
CA SER A 120 -24.46 -4.23 -4.82
C SER A 120 -25.38 -5.34 -4.31
N LEU A 121 -25.60 -5.42 -2.99
CA LEU A 121 -26.35 -6.50 -2.34
C LEU A 121 -27.85 -6.21 -2.22
N ASN A 122 -28.28 -4.95 -2.43
CA ASN A 122 -29.67 -4.52 -2.29
C ASN A 122 -30.45 -4.44 -3.62
N ALA A 123 -29.82 -4.77 -4.75
CA ALA A 123 -30.51 -4.87 -6.04
C ALA A 123 -31.08 -6.29 -6.23
N ASN A 124 -32.34 -6.45 -5.81
CA ASN A 124 -33.27 -7.56 -6.10
C ASN A 124 -32.79 -8.64 -7.10
N LEU A 125 -32.46 -9.82 -6.58
CA LEU A 125 -32.81 -11.09 -7.22
C LEU A 125 -33.69 -11.90 -6.26
N ALA A 126 -35.00 -11.68 -6.36
CA ALA A 126 -35.96 -12.71 -6.02
C ALA A 126 -35.98 -13.72 -7.17
N THR A 127 -35.69 -15.00 -6.90
CA THR A 127 -36.44 -16.19 -7.35
C THR A 127 -35.84 -17.45 -6.70
N ALA A 128 -36.74 -18.33 -6.26
CA ALA A 128 -36.60 -19.51 -5.43
C ALA A 128 -35.62 -20.60 -5.92
N ILE A 129 -35.18 -21.47 -4.99
CA ILE A 129 -35.23 -22.94 -5.09
C ILE A 129 -35.24 -23.52 -3.66
N ALA A 130 -36.13 -24.48 -3.44
CA ALA A 130 -36.30 -25.27 -2.22
C ALA A 130 -35.24 -26.37 -2.09
N VAL A 131 -34.77 -26.64 -0.86
CA VAL A 131 -34.84 -27.91 -0.11
C VAL A 131 -34.72 -27.56 1.38
#